data_AF-S7PLY8-F1
#
_entry.id   AF-S7PLY8-F1
#
_cell.length_a   1.000
_cell.length_b   1.000
_cell.length_c   1.000
_cell.angle_alpha   90.00
_cell.angle_beta   90.00
_cell.angle_gamma   90.00
#
_symmetry.space_group_name_H-M   'P 1'
#
loop_
_entity.id
_entity.type
_entity.pdbx_description
1 polymer ?
#
loop_
_entity_poly.entity_id
_entity_poly.type
_entity_poly.pdbx_seq_one_letter_code
_entity_poly.pdbx_strand_id
1 'polypeptide(L)'
;MKRSSVSTGGAGRLSMQELRSQDFNKQGLYTPQTKEKPSFGKLNMTKPTSERKVSLFGKRTSGTGSRNSQFGIFSCSEKIKDPRPLNDKAFIQQCIRLLCEFLTENGYAYNVSMKSLQAPSVKDFLKIFTFLYGFLCPSYELPDTKFEEEVPRIFKGLGFLHTAMKESSPLFDDGQPWGEETEDGIMYNKLFLDYTVKCYESFMTGADSFEEMNAELQSKLKDLFNVDAFKLESLAAKNKALNEQIARLEQEREKEPNRLETLRKLKASLQADVQKYQAYMSNLESHSAILDQKLNGLDEDISRIELECETMKQENTRLQNIVDNQKYSVADIERINHERNELQQTINKLTKELEDEQQQLWNEELKYARGKEAIETQLAEYHKLARKLKLIPKGAENSKGYDFEIKFYPEAGANCLVKYRAQVYVPLKELLNQTEEESNRALNKKMGLDDTLEQLNTMIMESRRSVRTLKEEIQKLDDLYQQKVKEAEEEDNKCANELESLEKHKHMLESAVNEGLSETMNELDSIQREYQLVVQTTTEERRKVGNNLQCLLEMVATHVGSVEKHLEEQIAKVDREYEEHVSEDLLENIREIGEKYKKKAALIKSSDE
;
A
#
# COMPACT_ATOMS: atom_id res chain seq x y z
N MET A 1 51.45 -17.20 49.54
CA MET A 1 51.43 -17.41 51.00
C MET A 1 50.08 -18.00 51.37
N LYS A 2 50.10 -19.21 51.95
CA LYS A 2 48.93 -19.94 52.44
C LYS A 2 48.40 -19.28 53.72
N ARG A 3 47.09 -19.26 53.93
CA ARG A 3 46.49 -19.60 55.23
C ARG A 3 45.02 -20.00 55.07
N SER A 4 44.81 -21.26 55.40
CA SER A 4 43.58 -21.99 55.60
C SER A 4 42.92 -21.58 56.92
N SER A 5 41.59 -21.68 56.98
CA SER A 5 40.88 -21.95 58.23
C SER A 5 39.69 -22.88 57.95
N VAL A 6 39.58 -23.88 58.81
CA VAL A 6 38.60 -24.97 58.83
C VAL A 6 37.54 -24.60 59.86
N SER A 7 36.28 -24.94 59.58
CA SER A 7 35.23 -25.06 60.59
C SER A 7 34.29 -26.20 60.18
N THR A 8 34.33 -27.28 60.97
CA THR A 8 33.29 -28.32 61.20
C THR A 8 31.91 -27.68 61.37
N GLY A 9 30.76 -28.27 61.00
CA GLY A 9 30.31 -29.66 61.05
C GLY A 9 28.93 -29.64 61.70
N GLY A 10 27.87 -29.95 60.96
CA GLY A 10 26.48 -29.96 61.46
C GLY A 10 25.59 -30.80 60.56
N ALA A 11 25.11 -31.92 61.10
CA ALA A 11 24.37 -32.95 60.40
C ALA A 11 22.85 -32.71 60.41
N GLY A 12 22.21 -33.00 59.27
CA GLY A 12 20.93 -33.72 59.17
C GLY A 12 19.63 -33.00 59.51
N ARG A 13 18.78 -32.81 58.49
CA ARG A 13 17.53 -33.58 58.37
C ARG A 13 16.89 -33.41 56.99
N LEU A 14 16.56 -34.56 56.41
CA LEU A 14 15.67 -34.75 55.28
C LEU A 14 14.24 -34.33 55.66
N SER A 15 13.54 -33.64 54.77
CA SER A 15 12.08 -33.71 54.68
C SER A 15 11.67 -33.59 53.21
N MET A 16 11.36 -34.73 52.62
CA MET A 16 10.63 -34.87 51.37
C MET A 16 9.16 -34.51 51.64
N GLN A 17 8.58 -33.61 50.85
CA GLN A 17 7.15 -33.70 50.55
C GLN A 17 6.86 -33.21 49.14
N GLU A 18 6.25 -34.11 48.38
CA GLU A 18 5.82 -33.96 46.99
C GLU A 18 4.55 -33.11 46.83
N LEU A 19 4.47 -32.47 45.65
CA LEU A 19 3.30 -32.26 44.79
C LEU A 19 2.07 -31.53 45.36
N ARG A 20 1.82 -30.33 44.81
CA ARG A 20 0.56 -30.08 44.08
C ARG A 20 0.68 -28.91 43.10
N SER A 21 0.66 -29.24 41.81
CA SER A 21 0.37 -28.32 40.72
C SER A 21 -1.09 -27.85 40.83
N GLN A 22 -1.33 -26.55 40.61
CA GLN A 22 -2.64 -26.02 40.27
C GLN A 22 -2.47 -25.01 39.13
N ASP A 23 -2.83 -25.45 37.93
CA ASP A 23 -3.17 -24.59 36.80
C ASP A 23 -4.48 -23.86 37.10
N PHE A 24 -4.51 -22.53 36.97
CA PHE A 24 -5.74 -21.79 36.63
C PHE A 24 -5.43 -20.53 35.82
N ASN A 25 -5.60 -20.70 34.51
CA ASN A 25 -6.47 -19.93 33.63
C ASN A 25 -6.37 -18.39 33.56
N LYS A 26 -6.03 -17.93 32.35
CA LYS A 26 -6.11 -16.56 31.84
C LYS A 26 -7.54 -16.01 31.92
N GLN A 27 -7.69 -14.76 32.37
CA GLN A 27 -8.69 -13.84 31.81
C GLN A 27 -8.09 -12.43 31.68
N GLY A 28 -8.25 -11.86 30.48
CA GLY A 28 -7.75 -10.55 30.12
C GLY A 28 -8.55 -9.42 30.77
N LEU A 29 -7.85 -8.33 31.07
CA LEU A 29 -8.45 -7.08 31.50
C LEU A 29 -8.24 -6.04 30.40
N TYR A 30 -9.38 -5.57 29.91
CA TYR A 30 -9.58 -4.48 28.98
C TYR A 30 -9.32 -3.15 29.70
N THR A 31 -8.44 -2.32 29.16
CA THR A 31 -8.22 -0.94 29.61
C THR A 31 -9.29 -0.01 29.02
N PRO A 32 -9.89 0.91 29.80
CA PRO A 32 -10.65 2.00 29.21
C PRO A 32 -9.74 3.19 28.89
N GLN A 33 -9.82 3.63 27.64
CA GLN A 33 -9.35 4.92 27.15
C GLN A 33 -9.96 6.08 27.95
N THR A 34 -9.12 7.01 28.39
CA THR A 34 -9.52 8.40 28.66
C THR A 34 -8.85 9.30 27.63
N LYS A 35 -9.68 10.00 26.85
CA LYS A 35 -9.26 11.02 25.89
C LYS A 35 -9.21 12.39 26.57
N GLU A 36 -8.05 13.02 26.42
CA GLU A 36 -7.82 14.44 26.16
C GLU A 36 -7.99 15.49 27.28
N LYS A 37 -6.83 15.96 27.77
CA LYS A 37 -6.49 17.39 27.78
C LYS A 37 -5.41 17.63 26.72
N PRO A 38 -5.31 18.84 26.16
CA PRO A 38 -4.10 19.59 26.48
C PRO A 38 -4.37 21.06 26.84
N SER A 39 -3.40 21.62 27.54
CA SER A 39 -3.28 23.03 27.92
C SER A 39 -2.11 23.66 27.15
N PHE A 40 -2.15 25.00 27.06
CA PHE A 40 -1.11 25.97 26.68
C PHE A 40 -0.86 26.30 25.18
N GLY A 41 -1.15 27.56 24.86
CA GLY A 41 -0.61 28.33 23.73
C GLY A 41 -1.07 29.80 23.85
N LYS A 42 -0.13 30.73 24.06
CA LYS A 42 -0.34 32.13 24.45
C LYS A 42 0.30 33.04 23.39
N LEU A 43 -0.27 34.24 23.19
CA LEU A 43 0.27 35.46 22.52
C LEU A 43 0.20 35.45 20.96
N ASN A 44 -0.08 36.54 20.23
CA ASN A 44 -0.01 37.97 20.55
C ASN A 44 -0.77 38.86 19.52
N MET A 45 -1.34 39.95 20.03
CA MET A 45 -1.48 41.33 19.50
C MET A 45 -1.85 41.63 18.04
N THR A 46 -2.96 42.38 17.87
CA THR A 46 -2.92 43.74 17.31
C THR A 46 -3.80 44.68 18.14
N LYS A 47 -3.32 45.91 18.31
CA LYS A 47 -3.75 47.01 19.20
C LYS A 47 -3.56 48.30 18.34
N PRO A 48 -3.78 49.52 18.86
CA PRO A 48 -5.02 50.24 19.17
C PRO A 48 -5.07 51.58 18.38
N THR A 49 -5.96 52.51 18.72
CA THR A 49 -5.82 53.99 18.61
C THR A 49 -7.20 54.60 18.93
N SER A 50 -7.41 55.81 19.44
CA SER A 50 -6.64 56.77 20.23
C SER A 50 -7.64 57.86 20.69
N GLU A 51 -7.43 58.34 21.90
CA GLU A 51 -7.73 59.63 22.55
C GLU A 51 -8.65 60.74 21.93
N ARG A 52 -9.54 61.22 22.82
CA ARG A 52 -9.91 62.60 23.21
C ARG A 52 -10.22 63.73 22.19
N LYS A 53 -11.35 64.37 22.54
CA LYS A 53 -11.72 65.80 22.56
C LYS A 53 -12.32 66.45 21.28
N VAL A 54 -13.62 66.76 21.43
CA VAL A 54 -14.36 68.01 21.10
C VAL A 54 -14.12 68.64 19.72
N SER A 55 -15.15 68.77 18.87
CA SER A 55 -15.84 70.07 18.58
C SER A 55 -16.87 70.01 17.42
N LEU A 56 -17.92 70.84 17.57
CA LEU A 56 -18.69 71.63 16.58
C LEU A 56 -19.73 71.02 15.60
N PHE A 57 -20.93 71.66 15.61
CA PHE A 57 -21.93 71.89 14.53
C PHE A 57 -22.61 70.64 13.90
N GLY A 58 -23.91 70.57 13.60
CA GLY A 58 -25.01 71.54 13.55
C GLY A 58 -26.00 71.14 12.44
N LYS A 59 -27.31 71.32 12.70
CA LYS A 59 -28.51 71.27 11.80
C LYS A 59 -29.12 69.89 11.45
N ARG A 60 -30.33 69.58 11.93
CA ARG A 60 -31.73 69.89 11.44
C ARG A 60 -32.27 68.68 10.64
N THR A 61 -33.45 68.10 10.92
CA THR A 61 -34.80 68.66 10.67
C THR A 61 -35.91 67.72 11.22
N SER A 62 -37.07 68.34 11.57
CA SER A 62 -38.49 67.88 11.57
C SER A 62 -38.91 66.61 12.32
N GLY A 63 -39.98 66.55 13.14
CA GLY A 63 -41.06 67.47 13.53
C GLY A 63 -42.23 66.61 14.06
N THR A 64 -42.84 66.88 15.23
CA THR A 64 -44.21 67.42 15.48
C THR A 64 -44.61 66.99 16.92
N GLY A 65 -45.33 67.73 17.77
CA GLY A 65 -45.92 69.08 17.70
C GLY A 65 -46.64 69.49 19.01
N SER A 66 -47.19 70.71 18.98
CA SER A 66 -48.26 71.30 19.84
C SER A 66 -47.88 71.67 21.30
N ARG A 67 -48.07 72.88 21.85
CA ARG A 67 -49.01 73.98 21.52
C ARG A 67 -48.63 75.30 22.27
N ASN A 68 -48.94 76.42 21.63
CA ASN A 68 -48.81 77.86 21.95
C ASN A 68 -49.24 78.38 23.35
N SER A 69 -48.65 79.50 23.80
CA SER A 69 -49.24 80.85 23.63
C SER A 69 -48.34 82.01 24.12
N GLN A 70 -48.43 83.11 23.36
CA GLN A 70 -47.75 84.40 23.49
C GLN A 70 -48.86 85.44 23.73
N PHE A 71 -48.67 86.37 24.67
CA PHE A 71 -49.61 87.47 24.96
C PHE A 71 -49.15 88.76 24.28
N GLY A 72 -50.08 89.45 23.63
CA GLY A 72 -50.00 90.82 23.14
C GLY A 72 -51.33 91.54 23.46
N ILE A 73 -51.21 92.81 23.85
CA ILE A 73 -52.23 93.73 24.38
C ILE A 73 -52.93 94.48 23.25
N PHE A 74 -54.26 94.73 23.31
CA PHE A 74 -54.94 95.94 22.80
C PHE A 74 -56.40 96.08 23.33
N SER A 75 -56.87 97.33 23.37
CA SER A 75 -58.06 97.97 23.97
C SER A 75 -59.47 97.60 23.44
N CYS A 76 -60.54 97.81 24.24
CA CYS A 76 -61.88 98.24 23.78
C CYS A 76 -62.85 98.63 24.93
N SER A 77 -63.75 99.60 24.65
CA SER A 77 -64.85 100.13 25.50
C SER A 77 -66.23 99.58 25.06
N GLU A 78 -67.17 99.37 25.98
CA GLU A 78 -68.55 98.90 25.68
C GLU A 78 -69.66 99.91 26.01
N LYS A 79 -70.72 99.88 25.19
CA LYS A 79 -71.90 100.76 25.14
C LYS A 79 -73.11 100.09 25.82
N ILE A 80 -73.97 100.88 26.47
CA ILE A 80 -75.22 100.43 27.13
C ILE A 80 -76.29 100.05 26.05
N LYS A 81 -76.97 98.90 26.21
CA LYS A 81 -78.08 98.41 25.34
C LYS A 81 -79.45 98.54 26.03
N ASP A 82 -80.52 98.73 25.25
CA ASP A 82 -81.93 98.82 25.71
C ASP A 82 -82.32 97.56 26.53
N PRO A 83 -82.90 97.72 27.74
CA PRO A 83 -83.22 96.59 28.62
C PRO A 83 -84.47 95.80 28.20
N ARG A 84 -85.26 96.26 27.22
CA ARG A 84 -86.47 95.54 26.79
C ARG A 84 -86.11 94.35 25.90
N PRO A 85 -86.75 93.17 26.10
CA PRO A 85 -86.48 91.98 25.30
C PRO A 85 -87.15 92.07 23.93
N LEU A 86 -86.68 92.98 23.08
CA LEU A 86 -87.24 93.27 21.75
C LEU A 86 -87.11 92.11 20.74
N ASN A 87 -86.32 91.07 21.07
CA ASN A 87 -86.21 89.86 20.26
C ASN A 87 -87.14 88.72 20.73
N ASP A 88 -87.80 88.86 21.89
CA ASP A 88 -88.73 87.85 22.40
C ASP A 88 -90.11 88.02 21.75
N LYS A 89 -90.52 86.99 20.99
CA LYS A 89 -91.83 86.99 20.32
C LYS A 89 -92.98 87.04 21.32
N ALA A 90 -92.85 86.46 22.52
CA ALA A 90 -93.91 86.51 23.52
C ALA A 90 -94.12 87.93 24.05
N PHE A 91 -93.04 88.68 24.27
CA PHE A 91 -93.10 90.08 24.66
C PHE A 91 -93.72 90.95 23.56
N ILE A 92 -93.36 90.74 22.29
CA ILE A 92 -93.98 91.45 21.16
C ILE A 92 -95.48 91.14 21.06
N GLN A 93 -95.90 89.88 21.20
CA GLN A 93 -97.33 89.52 21.23
C GLN A 93 -98.08 90.19 22.40
N GLN A 94 -97.44 90.30 23.56
CA GLN A 94 -98.02 91.01 24.70
C GLN A 94 -98.22 92.50 24.42
N CYS A 95 -97.24 93.18 23.81
CA CYS A 95 -97.37 94.57 23.43
C CYS A 95 -98.47 94.78 22.37
N ILE A 96 -98.58 93.88 21.39
CA ILE A 96 -99.65 93.92 20.38
C ILE A 96 -101.03 93.76 21.04
N ARG A 97 -101.15 92.85 22.01
CA ARG A 97 -102.38 92.66 22.80
C ARG A 97 -102.80 93.93 23.52
N LEU A 98 -101.88 94.52 24.28
CA LEU A 98 -102.13 95.74 25.05
C LEU A 98 -102.50 96.91 24.13
N LEU A 99 -101.83 97.03 22.98
CA LEU A 99 -102.17 98.04 21.99
C LEU A 99 -103.58 97.81 21.40
N CYS A 100 -103.93 96.56 21.10
CA CYS A 100 -105.26 96.21 20.58
C CYS A 100 -106.37 96.51 21.59
N GLU A 101 -106.16 96.14 22.86
CA GLU A 101 -107.06 96.43 23.97
C GLU A 101 -107.23 97.95 24.14
N PHE A 102 -106.13 98.70 24.21
CA PHE A 102 -106.16 100.16 24.36
C PHE A 102 -106.91 100.86 23.22
N LEU A 103 -106.67 100.46 21.97
CA LEU A 103 -107.36 101.05 20.81
C LEU A 103 -108.86 100.73 20.83
N THR A 104 -109.25 99.53 21.27
CA THR A 104 -110.65 99.10 21.32
C THR A 104 -111.40 99.80 22.46
N GLU A 105 -110.78 99.92 23.64
CA GLU A 105 -111.39 100.55 24.83
C GLU A 105 -111.55 102.06 24.68
N ASN A 106 -110.61 102.74 24.00
CA ASN A 106 -110.63 104.19 23.86
C ASN A 106 -111.36 104.69 22.60
N GLY A 107 -112.14 103.81 21.94
CA GLY A 107 -113.05 104.20 20.87
C GLY A 107 -112.38 104.51 19.53
N TYR A 108 -111.32 103.80 19.15
CA TYR A 108 -110.68 103.96 17.86
C TYR A 108 -111.64 103.64 16.69
N ALA A 109 -111.70 104.53 15.70
CA ALA A 109 -112.74 104.51 14.66
C ALA A 109 -112.68 103.32 13.69
N TYR A 110 -111.55 102.60 13.61
CA TYR A 110 -111.37 101.49 12.68
C TYR A 110 -111.32 100.15 13.44
N ASN A 111 -111.88 99.08 12.88
CA ASN A 111 -111.82 97.75 13.48
C ASN A 111 -110.37 97.24 13.50
N VAL A 112 -109.82 97.05 14.69
CA VAL A 112 -108.47 96.53 14.90
C VAL A 112 -108.55 95.13 15.50
N SER A 113 -107.73 94.20 15.02
CA SER A 113 -107.59 92.86 15.58
C SER A 113 -106.13 92.54 15.88
N MET A 114 -105.89 91.58 16.77
CA MET A 114 -104.56 91.03 17.04
C MET A 114 -103.80 90.60 15.78
N LYS A 115 -104.51 90.14 14.75
CA LYS A 115 -103.91 89.68 13.50
C LYS A 115 -103.54 90.84 12.56
N SER A 116 -104.28 91.95 12.59
CA SER A 116 -103.97 93.13 11.77
C SER A 116 -102.82 93.97 12.34
N LEU A 117 -102.61 93.95 13.66
CA LEU A 117 -101.50 94.65 14.33
C LEU A 117 -100.16 93.91 14.31
N GLN A 118 -100.13 92.64 13.88
CA GLN A 118 -98.86 91.92 13.71
C GLN A 118 -97.99 92.53 12.60
N ALA A 119 -98.62 93.07 11.57
CA ALA A 119 -97.95 93.74 10.45
C ALA A 119 -98.87 94.83 9.87
N PRO A 120 -99.05 95.96 10.58
CA PRO A 120 -99.89 97.05 10.10
C PRO A 120 -99.28 97.69 8.85
N SER A 121 -100.11 98.14 7.92
CA SER A 121 -99.61 98.95 6.80
C SER A 121 -99.10 100.30 7.32
N VAL A 122 -98.26 100.99 6.54
CA VAL A 122 -97.77 102.34 6.91
C VAL A 122 -98.94 103.30 7.19
N LYS A 123 -100.03 103.20 6.41
CA LYS A 123 -101.24 104.00 6.66
C LYS A 123 -101.92 103.65 7.98
N ASP A 124 -101.97 102.37 8.34
CA ASP A 124 -102.56 101.93 9.61
C ASP A 124 -101.69 102.37 10.79
N PHE A 125 -100.36 102.26 10.68
CA PHE A 125 -99.43 102.78 11.68
C PHE A 125 -99.62 104.27 11.90
N LEU A 126 -99.70 105.07 10.83
CA LEU A 126 -99.89 106.52 10.95
C LEU A 126 -101.21 106.86 11.63
N LYS A 127 -102.32 106.22 11.25
CA LYS A 127 -103.62 106.46 11.89
C LYS A 127 -103.62 106.08 13.37
N ILE A 128 -102.99 104.96 13.72
CA ILE A 128 -102.81 104.53 15.12
C ILE A 128 -101.95 105.56 15.87
N PHE A 129 -100.85 106.01 15.27
CA PHE A 129 -99.97 107.02 15.88
C PHE A 129 -100.69 108.36 16.08
N THR A 130 -101.45 108.87 15.09
CA THR A 130 -102.25 110.11 15.26
C THR A 130 -103.23 109.96 16.41
N PHE A 131 -103.92 108.81 16.48
CA PHE A 131 -104.90 108.57 17.54
C PHE A 131 -104.23 108.55 18.93
N LEU A 132 -103.11 107.83 19.07
CA LEU A 132 -102.37 107.78 20.33
C LEU A 132 -101.79 109.15 20.72
N TYR A 133 -101.21 109.85 19.76
CA TYR A 133 -100.61 111.17 20.00
C TYR A 133 -101.67 112.25 20.23
N GLY A 134 -102.89 112.08 19.70
CA GLY A 134 -104.03 112.95 19.95
C GLY A 134 -104.43 113.04 21.42
N PHE A 135 -104.14 112.01 22.24
CA PHE A 135 -104.33 112.10 23.70
C PHE A 135 -103.35 113.06 24.37
N LEU A 136 -102.16 113.26 23.79
CA LEU A 136 -101.16 114.19 24.30
C LEU A 136 -101.36 115.60 23.71
N CYS A 137 -101.68 115.67 22.42
CA CYS A 137 -101.96 116.92 21.71
C CYS A 137 -103.28 116.79 20.92
N PRO A 138 -104.41 117.23 21.49
CA PRO A 138 -105.74 117.11 20.86
C PRO A 138 -105.89 117.85 19.52
N SER A 139 -105.02 118.82 19.22
CA SER A 139 -105.02 119.61 17.98
C SER A 139 -104.08 119.07 16.89
N TYR A 140 -103.49 117.89 17.09
CA TYR A 140 -102.53 117.34 16.13
C TYR A 140 -103.23 116.68 14.94
N GLU A 141 -103.03 117.24 13.76
CA GLU A 141 -103.35 116.59 12.47
C GLU A 141 -102.07 116.16 11.77
N LEU A 142 -102.10 114.98 11.16
CA LEU A 142 -100.91 114.35 10.59
C LEU A 142 -100.57 114.99 9.23
N PRO A 143 -99.33 115.46 8.98
CA PRO A 143 -98.97 116.09 7.71
C PRO A 143 -98.97 115.08 6.55
N ASP A 144 -99.61 115.44 5.42
CA ASP A 144 -99.75 114.56 4.23
C ASP A 144 -98.42 114.23 3.52
N THR A 145 -97.32 114.90 3.88
CA THR A 145 -95.98 114.66 3.33
C THR A 145 -94.91 114.77 4.41
N LYS A 146 -93.91 113.87 4.40
CA LYS A 146 -92.75 113.79 5.32
C LYS A 146 -92.98 113.24 6.75
N PHE A 147 -93.96 112.35 6.93
CA PHE A 147 -94.16 111.67 8.22
C PHE A 147 -92.92 110.86 8.69
N GLU A 148 -92.05 110.41 7.79
CA GLU A 148 -90.84 109.65 8.12
C GLU A 148 -89.80 110.44 8.92
N GLU A 149 -89.78 111.79 8.82
CA GLU A 149 -88.90 112.66 9.62
C GLU A 149 -89.61 113.19 10.87
N GLU A 150 -90.91 113.48 10.76
CA GLU A 150 -91.75 114.00 11.86
C GLU A 150 -91.91 113.00 13.00
N VAL A 151 -92.23 111.74 12.70
CA VAL A 151 -92.49 110.73 13.74
C VAL A 151 -91.25 110.48 14.62
N PRO A 152 -90.02 110.26 14.09
CA PRO A 152 -88.81 110.17 14.92
C PRO A 152 -88.50 111.46 15.68
N ARG A 153 -88.79 112.63 15.12
CA ARG A 153 -88.61 113.92 15.82
C ARG A 153 -89.55 114.04 17.01
N ILE A 154 -90.81 113.63 16.86
CA ILE A 154 -91.78 113.58 17.97
C ILE A 154 -91.30 112.59 19.04
N PHE A 155 -90.89 111.38 18.65
CA PHE A 155 -90.35 110.41 19.62
C PHE A 155 -89.11 110.94 20.36
N LYS A 156 -88.18 111.60 19.66
CA LYS A 156 -87.01 112.24 20.28
C LYS A 156 -87.41 113.38 21.24
N GLY A 157 -88.39 114.19 20.85
CA GLY A 157 -88.94 115.27 21.69
C GLY A 157 -89.66 114.75 22.92
N LEU A 158 -90.33 113.61 22.82
CA LEU A 158 -90.93 112.87 23.94
C LEU A 158 -89.92 112.11 24.80
N GLY A 159 -88.61 112.23 24.51
CA GLY A 159 -87.54 111.60 25.28
C GLY A 159 -87.30 110.12 24.97
N PHE A 160 -87.83 109.59 23.87
CA PHE A 160 -87.52 108.22 23.44
C PHE A 160 -86.12 108.17 22.79
N LEU A 161 -85.23 107.37 23.38
CA LEU A 161 -83.85 107.18 22.92
C LEU A 161 -83.78 106.42 21.58
N HIS A 162 -83.30 107.09 20.53
CA HIS A 162 -83.07 106.52 19.20
C HIS A 162 -81.67 105.87 19.13
N THR A 163 -81.60 104.57 18.83
CA THR A 163 -80.33 103.87 18.59
C THR A 163 -80.07 103.77 17.09
N ALA A 164 -79.22 104.64 16.54
CA ALA A 164 -78.26 104.34 15.47
C ALA A 164 -77.68 105.61 14.85
N MET A 165 -76.40 105.50 14.50
CA MET A 165 -75.64 106.25 13.49
C MET A 165 -74.73 107.42 13.95
N LYS A 166 -73.48 107.22 13.54
CA LYS A 166 -72.42 108.15 13.13
C LYS A 166 -71.33 108.57 14.12
N GLU A 167 -70.12 108.40 13.60
CA GLU A 167 -68.79 108.64 14.15
C GLU A 167 -68.46 110.10 14.49
N SER A 168 -67.39 110.20 15.28
CA SER A 168 -66.37 111.24 15.31
C SER A 168 -66.68 112.58 16.00
N SER A 169 -65.96 112.72 17.11
CA SER A 169 -65.16 113.88 17.51
C SER A 169 -65.83 115.05 18.23
N PRO A 170 -65.07 115.68 19.15
CA PRO A 170 -65.60 116.52 20.20
C PRO A 170 -65.58 117.99 19.80
N LEU A 171 -66.59 118.74 20.23
CA LEU A 171 -66.48 120.18 20.38
C LEU A 171 -67.37 120.61 21.54
N PHE A 172 -66.76 121.31 22.48
CA PHE A 172 -67.43 122.18 23.44
C PHE A 172 -68.39 123.10 22.68
N ASP A 173 -69.64 123.19 23.14
CA ASP A 173 -70.50 124.33 22.85
C ASP A 173 -71.07 124.82 24.19
N ASP A 174 -70.81 126.09 24.42
CA ASP A 174 -71.02 126.87 25.62
C ASP A 174 -72.21 127.78 25.32
N GLY A 175 -73.21 127.79 26.19
CA GLY A 175 -74.18 128.88 26.22
C GLY A 175 -75.66 128.50 26.23
N GLN A 176 -76.31 129.09 27.23
CA GLN A 176 -77.74 129.44 27.34
C GLN A 176 -78.67 128.41 27.98
N PRO A 177 -79.83 128.85 28.54
CA PRO A 177 -80.22 130.17 29.08
C PRO A 177 -80.91 130.07 30.45
N TRP A 178 -80.69 131.03 31.36
CA TRP A 178 -81.56 131.20 32.52
C TRP A 178 -82.71 132.15 32.19
N GLY A 179 -83.94 131.73 32.44
CA GLY A 179 -85.09 132.64 32.53
C GLY A 179 -86.35 132.20 31.77
N GLU A 180 -86.76 130.93 31.90
CA GLU A 180 -88.20 130.65 31.82
C GLU A 180 -88.87 131.19 33.10
N GLU A 181 -90.09 131.71 32.96
CA GLU A 181 -90.96 132.24 34.02
C GLU A 181 -91.38 131.14 35.01
N THR A 182 -90.43 130.61 35.77
CA THR A 182 -90.68 129.78 36.94
C THR A 182 -90.91 130.66 38.17
N GLU A 183 -91.68 130.14 39.13
CA GLU A 183 -92.09 130.77 40.40
C GLU A 183 -90.92 131.44 41.16
N ASP A 184 -89.71 130.93 40.96
CA ASP A 184 -88.45 131.48 41.46
C ASP A 184 -88.10 132.85 40.87
N GLY A 185 -88.29 133.09 39.57
CA GLY A 185 -88.02 134.39 38.94
C GLY A 185 -88.93 135.51 39.47
N ILE A 186 -90.16 135.17 39.85
CA ILE A 186 -91.10 136.11 40.49
C ILE A 186 -90.65 136.42 41.92
N MET A 187 -90.19 135.41 42.67
CA MET A 187 -89.59 135.60 44.00
C MET A 187 -88.32 136.45 43.97
N TYR A 188 -87.41 136.21 43.00
CA TYR A 188 -86.21 137.03 42.82
C TYR A 188 -86.55 138.48 42.45
N ASN A 189 -87.49 138.69 41.53
CA ASN A 189 -87.93 140.04 41.15
C ASN A 189 -88.61 140.76 42.32
N LYS A 190 -89.44 140.07 43.11
CA LYS A 190 -90.07 140.64 44.31
C LYS A 190 -89.03 141.02 45.38
N LEU A 191 -88.06 140.15 45.63
CA LEU A 191 -86.99 140.39 46.60
C LEU A 191 -86.10 141.57 46.16
N PHE A 192 -85.78 141.63 44.87
CA PHE A 192 -85.02 142.72 44.25
C PHE A 192 -85.77 144.05 44.31
N LEU A 193 -87.08 144.05 43.98
CA LEU A 193 -87.94 145.24 44.07
C LEU A 193 -88.10 145.73 45.53
N ASP A 194 -88.32 144.83 46.50
CA ASP A 194 -88.42 145.18 47.93
C ASP A 194 -87.12 145.83 48.44
N TYR A 195 -85.96 145.24 48.09
CA TYR A 195 -84.66 145.83 48.38
C TYR A 195 -84.51 147.21 47.74
N THR A 196 -84.84 147.34 46.46
CA THR A 196 -84.65 148.59 45.71
C THR A 196 -85.56 149.70 46.23
N VAL A 197 -86.81 149.41 46.58
CA VAL A 197 -87.73 150.37 47.20
C VAL A 197 -87.20 150.87 48.54
N LYS A 198 -86.76 149.97 49.43
CA LYS A 198 -86.20 150.34 50.74
C LYS A 198 -84.92 151.16 50.61
N CYS A 199 -84.03 150.79 49.68
CA CYS A 199 -82.83 151.56 49.38
C CYS A 199 -83.23 152.95 48.87
N TYR A 200 -84.23 153.04 47.99
CA TYR A 200 -84.70 154.31 47.44
C TYR A 200 -85.38 155.20 48.49
N GLU A 201 -86.21 154.67 49.40
CA GLU A 201 -86.77 155.44 50.53
C GLU A 201 -85.68 156.01 51.43
N SER A 202 -84.70 155.17 51.81
CA SER A 202 -83.57 155.60 52.64
C SER A 202 -82.77 156.70 51.93
N PHE A 203 -82.56 156.57 50.62
CA PHE A 203 -81.93 157.59 49.79
C PHE A 203 -82.71 158.92 49.79
N MET A 204 -84.04 158.88 49.67
CA MET A 204 -84.88 160.08 49.69
C MET A 204 -84.86 160.81 51.05
N THR A 205 -84.46 160.13 52.13
CA THR A 205 -84.21 160.74 53.46
C THR A 205 -82.79 161.26 53.66
N GLY A 206 -81.92 161.19 52.63
CA GLY A 206 -80.54 161.69 52.64
C GLY A 206 -79.47 160.68 53.04
N ALA A 207 -79.78 159.38 53.08
CA ALA A 207 -78.80 158.33 53.35
C ALA A 207 -78.02 157.90 52.09
N ASP A 208 -76.70 157.73 52.20
CA ASP A 208 -75.78 157.38 51.09
C ASP A 208 -75.19 155.96 51.20
N SER A 209 -75.65 155.12 52.14
CA SER A 209 -75.19 153.73 52.33
C SER A 209 -76.34 152.79 52.66
N PHE A 210 -76.27 151.55 52.17
CA PHE A 210 -77.36 150.56 52.17
C PHE A 210 -76.95 149.18 52.74
N GLU A 211 -75.90 149.12 53.57
CA GLU A 211 -75.34 147.85 54.07
C GLU A 211 -76.33 146.99 54.85
N GLU A 212 -77.24 147.60 55.61
CA GLU A 212 -78.28 146.87 56.34
C GLU A 212 -79.22 146.11 55.37
N MET A 213 -79.58 146.75 54.26
CA MET A 213 -80.40 146.14 53.22
C MET A 213 -79.63 145.07 52.43
N ASN A 214 -78.31 145.25 52.23
CA ASN A 214 -77.45 144.23 51.61
C ASN A 214 -77.35 142.96 52.46
N ALA A 215 -77.15 143.12 53.77
CA ALA A 215 -77.10 142.00 54.70
C ALA A 215 -78.46 141.28 54.77
N GLU A 216 -79.57 142.03 54.77
CA GLU A 216 -80.93 141.45 54.68
C GLU A 216 -81.11 140.66 53.38
N LEU A 217 -80.68 141.19 52.24
CA LEU A 217 -80.76 140.52 50.94
C LEU A 217 -79.90 139.25 50.89
N GLN A 218 -78.65 139.30 51.38
CA GLN A 218 -77.77 138.13 51.46
C GLN A 218 -78.35 137.04 52.36
N SER A 219 -78.93 137.42 53.51
CA SER A 219 -79.60 136.46 54.39
C SER A 219 -80.76 135.79 53.66
N LYS A 220 -81.64 136.59 53.02
CA LYS A 220 -82.79 136.07 52.28
C LYS A 220 -82.37 135.19 51.09
N LEU A 221 -81.28 135.50 50.40
CA LEU A 221 -80.71 134.67 49.33
C LEU A 221 -80.13 133.36 49.88
N LYS A 222 -79.43 133.41 51.02
CA LYS A 222 -78.85 132.23 51.66
C LYS A 222 -79.95 131.25 52.10
N ASP A 223 -81.07 131.78 52.59
CA ASP A 223 -82.26 131.01 52.94
C ASP A 223 -82.98 130.48 51.68
N LEU A 224 -83.21 131.32 50.66
CA LEU A 224 -83.84 130.91 49.38
C LEU A 224 -83.09 129.77 48.69
N PHE A 225 -81.77 129.85 48.61
CA PHE A 225 -80.94 128.83 47.97
C PHE A 225 -80.61 127.64 48.88
N ASN A 226 -81.15 127.60 50.11
CA ASN A 226 -80.87 126.56 51.10
C ASN A 226 -79.36 126.21 51.20
N VAL A 227 -78.49 127.23 51.10
CA VAL A 227 -77.03 127.02 51.06
C VAL A 227 -76.53 126.78 52.47
N ASP A 228 -76.46 125.51 52.81
CA ASP A 228 -75.83 125.03 54.04
C ASP A 228 -74.30 125.05 53.85
N ALA A 229 -73.69 126.15 54.32
CA ALA A 229 -72.25 126.35 54.28
C ALA A 229 -71.47 125.17 54.91
N PHE A 230 -72.05 124.53 55.94
CA PHE A 230 -71.41 123.40 56.61
C PHE A 230 -71.41 122.14 55.73
N LYS A 231 -72.49 121.87 54.98
CA LYS A 231 -72.52 120.75 54.02
C LYS A 231 -71.55 120.94 52.87
N LEU A 232 -71.42 122.17 52.37
CA LEU A 232 -70.55 122.45 51.23
C LEU A 232 -69.07 122.24 51.60
N GLU A 233 -68.67 122.71 52.78
CA GLU A 233 -67.33 122.50 53.31
C GLU A 233 -67.07 121.03 53.68
N SER A 234 -68.07 120.33 54.22
CA SER A 234 -68.01 118.87 54.45
C SER A 234 -67.80 118.08 53.15
N LEU A 235 -68.46 118.47 52.06
CA LEU A 235 -68.34 117.80 50.77
C LEU A 235 -66.95 118.05 50.15
N ALA A 236 -66.45 119.28 50.22
CA ALA A 236 -65.12 119.64 49.74
C ALA A 236 -64.03 118.87 50.50
N ALA A 237 -64.16 118.76 51.82
CA ALA A 237 -63.26 117.96 52.65
C ALA A 237 -63.30 116.46 52.29
N LYS A 238 -64.50 115.91 52.04
CA LYS A 238 -64.65 114.51 51.59
C LYS A 238 -64.01 114.26 50.22
N ASN A 239 -64.18 115.17 49.27
CA ASN A 239 -63.56 115.05 47.95
C ASN A 239 -62.03 115.08 48.03
N LYS A 240 -61.48 115.97 48.85
CA LYS A 240 -60.04 116.01 49.10
C LYS A 240 -59.53 114.71 49.73
N ALA A 241 -60.23 114.19 50.74
CA ALA A 241 -59.87 112.92 51.40
C ALA A 241 -59.91 111.72 50.44
N LEU A 242 -60.92 111.64 49.57
CA LEU A 242 -61.03 110.59 48.55
C LEU A 242 -59.89 110.66 47.53
N ASN A 243 -59.56 111.86 47.04
CA ASN A 243 -58.46 112.02 46.08
C ASN A 243 -57.09 111.66 46.70
N GLU A 244 -56.86 112.01 47.96
CA GLU A 244 -55.65 111.56 48.68
C GLU A 244 -55.61 110.04 48.86
N GLN A 245 -56.76 109.39 49.08
CA GLN A 245 -56.84 107.95 49.19
C GLN A 245 -56.55 107.25 47.85
N ILE A 246 -57.08 107.78 46.75
CA ILE A 246 -56.80 107.26 45.39
C ILE A 246 -55.30 107.38 45.08
N ALA A 247 -54.70 108.55 45.34
CA ALA A 247 -53.27 108.75 45.10
C ALA A 247 -52.38 107.79 45.92
N ARG A 248 -52.76 107.49 47.19
CA ARG A 248 -52.06 106.49 48.00
C ARG A 248 -52.16 105.09 47.39
N LEU A 249 -53.37 104.69 46.98
CA LEU A 249 -53.59 103.37 46.38
C LEU A 249 -52.88 103.21 45.04
N GLU A 250 -52.81 104.26 44.21
CA GLU A 250 -52.05 104.24 42.95
C GLU A 250 -50.55 104.11 43.20
N GLN A 251 -50.02 104.84 44.18
CA GLN A 251 -48.61 104.76 44.56
C GLN A 251 -48.25 103.39 45.18
N GLU A 252 -49.18 102.74 45.89
CA GLU A 252 -49.03 101.35 46.36
C GLU A 252 -49.02 100.38 45.17
N ARG A 253 -49.94 100.53 44.21
CA ARG A 253 -50.03 99.68 43.02
C ARG A 253 -48.80 99.78 42.12
N GLU A 254 -48.15 100.94 42.03
CA GLU A 254 -46.87 101.08 41.32
C GLU A 254 -45.69 100.38 42.03
N LYS A 255 -45.76 100.20 43.35
CA LYS A 255 -44.75 99.47 44.15
C LYS A 255 -44.98 97.96 44.18
N GLU A 256 -46.22 97.50 44.00
CA GLU A 256 -46.58 96.08 43.91
C GLU A 256 -45.87 95.23 42.84
N PRO A 257 -45.57 95.70 41.62
CA PRO A 257 -44.83 94.90 40.63
C PRO A 257 -43.45 94.46 41.13
N ASN A 258 -42.78 95.24 41.97
CA ASN A 258 -41.49 94.87 42.56
C ASN A 258 -41.62 93.84 43.70
N ARG A 259 -42.71 93.86 44.47
CA ARG A 259 -42.96 92.87 45.53
C ARG A 259 -43.35 91.51 44.98
N LEU A 260 -44.15 91.47 43.92
CA LEU A 260 -44.52 90.20 43.29
C LEU A 260 -43.31 89.54 42.60
N GLU A 261 -42.46 90.34 41.96
CA GLU A 261 -41.24 89.84 41.30
C GLU A 261 -40.21 89.31 42.31
N THR A 262 -40.02 90.00 43.44
CA THR A 262 -39.16 89.51 44.53
C THR A 262 -39.67 88.22 45.15
N LEU A 263 -40.99 88.10 45.38
CA LEU A 263 -41.61 86.86 45.86
C LEU A 263 -41.50 85.71 44.85
N ARG A 264 -41.61 85.98 43.54
CA ARG A 264 -41.38 84.95 42.49
C ARG A 264 -39.94 84.47 42.47
N LYS A 265 -38.97 85.37 42.60
CA LYS A 265 -37.55 85.02 42.71
C LYS A 265 -37.26 84.18 43.95
N LEU A 266 -37.84 84.55 45.10
CA LEU A 266 -37.72 83.78 46.34
C LEU A 266 -38.38 82.39 46.22
N LYS A 267 -39.57 82.30 45.62
CA LYS A 267 -40.22 81.01 45.35
C LYS A 267 -39.34 80.13 44.45
N ALA A 268 -38.75 80.70 43.41
CA ALA A 268 -37.86 79.98 42.51
C ALA A 268 -36.58 79.50 43.21
N SER A 269 -35.97 80.33 44.07
CA SER A 269 -34.78 79.92 44.84
C SER A 269 -35.11 78.81 45.84
N LEU A 270 -36.22 78.94 46.59
CA LEU A 270 -36.67 77.90 47.52
C LEU A 270 -37.03 76.61 46.80
N GLN A 271 -37.65 76.68 45.62
CA GLN A 271 -37.94 75.51 44.80
C GLN A 271 -36.65 74.83 44.30
N ALA A 272 -35.62 75.61 43.94
CA ALA A 272 -34.31 75.08 43.61
C ALA A 272 -33.64 74.41 44.82
N ASP A 273 -33.76 74.98 46.02
CA ASP A 273 -33.22 74.37 47.23
C ASP A 273 -33.97 73.10 47.63
N VAL A 274 -35.30 73.05 47.47
CA VAL A 274 -36.08 71.80 47.62
C VAL A 274 -35.58 70.72 46.66
N GLN A 275 -35.33 71.06 45.40
CA GLN A 275 -34.76 70.10 44.44
C GLN A 275 -33.37 69.64 44.84
N LYS A 276 -32.51 70.52 45.38
CA LYS A 276 -31.19 70.13 45.91
C LYS A 276 -31.31 69.18 47.09
N TYR A 277 -32.21 69.46 48.04
CA TYR A 277 -32.41 68.57 49.20
C TYR A 277 -33.01 67.23 48.80
N GLN A 278 -33.96 67.21 47.86
CA GLN A 278 -34.49 65.97 47.31
C GLN A 278 -33.40 65.15 46.62
N ALA A 279 -32.53 65.77 45.82
CA ALA A 279 -31.39 65.11 45.20
C ALA A 279 -30.39 64.58 46.25
N TYR A 280 -30.14 65.36 47.32
CA TYR A 280 -29.29 64.93 48.42
C TYR A 280 -29.87 63.74 49.18
N MET A 281 -31.17 63.76 49.50
CA MET A 281 -31.87 62.64 50.13
C MET A 281 -31.82 61.40 49.25
N SER A 282 -32.11 61.52 47.96
CA SER A 282 -32.03 60.39 47.02
C SER A 282 -30.60 59.81 46.94
N ASN A 283 -29.58 60.66 47.00
CA ASN A 283 -28.19 60.20 47.06
C ASN A 283 -27.89 59.46 48.38
N LEU A 284 -28.34 59.98 49.53
CA LEU A 284 -28.18 59.30 50.82
C LEU A 284 -28.93 57.97 50.88
N GLU A 285 -30.15 57.90 50.36
CA GLU A 285 -30.94 56.68 50.24
C GLU A 285 -30.22 55.65 49.37
N SER A 286 -29.66 56.08 48.23
CA SER A 286 -28.88 55.20 47.36
C SER A 286 -27.61 54.69 48.06
N HIS A 287 -26.94 55.53 48.84
CA HIS A 287 -25.76 55.15 49.61
C HIS A 287 -26.11 54.19 50.75
N SER A 288 -27.22 54.44 51.46
CA SER A 288 -27.76 53.53 52.48
C SER A 288 -28.03 52.15 51.87
N ALA A 289 -28.74 52.10 50.74
CA ALA A 289 -29.02 50.84 50.05
C ALA A 289 -27.75 50.08 49.63
N ILE A 290 -26.70 50.80 49.20
CA ILE A 290 -25.39 50.19 48.89
C ILE A 290 -24.73 49.63 50.15
N LEU A 291 -24.81 50.33 51.28
CA LEU A 291 -24.26 49.83 52.55
C LEU A 291 -25.03 48.61 53.04
N ASP A 292 -26.36 48.62 52.97
CA ASP A 292 -27.20 47.48 53.33
C ASP A 292 -26.88 46.26 52.46
N GLN A 293 -26.70 46.47 51.15
CA GLN A 293 -26.27 45.39 50.25
C GLN A 293 -24.90 44.83 50.63
N LYS A 294 -23.94 45.69 50.99
CA LYS A 294 -22.61 45.25 51.44
C LYS A 294 -22.67 44.49 52.76
N LEU A 295 -23.50 44.97 53.69
CA LEU A 295 -23.68 44.34 55.00
C LEU A 295 -24.28 42.94 54.84
N ASN A 296 -25.34 42.81 54.03
CA ASN A 296 -25.92 41.51 53.70
C ASN A 296 -24.92 40.56 53.03
N GLY A 297 -24.10 41.07 52.10
CA GLY A 297 -23.05 40.26 51.48
C GLY A 297 -21.99 39.78 52.48
N LEU A 298 -21.59 40.64 53.42
CA LEU A 298 -20.66 40.24 54.49
C LEU A 298 -21.29 39.22 55.45
N ASP A 299 -22.57 39.33 55.78
CA ASP A 299 -23.26 38.37 56.64
C ASP A 299 -23.39 36.99 55.97
N GLU A 300 -23.67 36.95 54.67
CA GLU A 300 -23.66 35.71 53.87
C GLU A 300 -22.26 35.08 53.84
N ASP A 301 -21.22 35.90 53.69
CA ASP A 301 -19.82 35.45 53.70
C ASP A 301 -19.40 34.90 55.06
N ILE A 302 -19.78 35.58 56.15
CA ILE A 302 -19.55 35.11 57.53
C ILE A 302 -20.25 33.77 57.74
N SER A 303 -21.54 33.67 57.39
CA SER A 303 -22.33 32.45 57.56
C SER A 303 -21.70 31.27 56.79
N ARG A 304 -21.17 31.51 55.59
CA ARG A 304 -20.47 30.48 54.80
C ARG A 304 -19.17 30.04 55.46
N ILE A 305 -18.34 30.98 55.92
CA ILE A 305 -17.07 30.66 56.58
C ILE A 305 -17.32 29.91 57.90
N GLU A 306 -18.34 30.29 58.66
CA GLU A 306 -18.72 29.59 59.88
C GLU A 306 -19.13 28.14 59.61
N LEU A 307 -19.90 27.89 58.55
CA LEU A 307 -20.25 26.54 58.13
C LEU A 307 -19.00 25.73 57.72
N GLU A 308 -18.10 26.31 56.93
CA GLU A 308 -16.84 25.66 56.55
C GLU A 308 -15.99 25.32 57.78
N CYS A 309 -15.84 26.25 58.72
CA CYS A 309 -15.15 26.00 59.98
C CYS A 309 -15.77 24.86 60.77
N GLU A 310 -17.11 24.77 60.81
CA GLU A 310 -17.79 23.69 61.51
C GLU A 310 -17.58 22.33 60.83
N THR A 311 -17.66 22.28 59.49
CA THR A 311 -17.37 21.04 58.74
C THR A 311 -15.92 20.57 58.94
N MET A 312 -14.96 21.50 58.94
CA MET A 312 -13.54 21.19 59.19
C MET A 312 -13.29 20.72 60.61
N LYS A 313 -14.00 21.27 61.61
CA LYS A 313 -13.94 20.77 62.99
C LYS A 313 -14.47 19.35 63.09
N GLN A 314 -15.62 19.06 62.47
CA GLN A 314 -16.21 17.72 62.45
C GLN A 314 -15.26 16.70 61.79
N GLU A 315 -14.63 17.07 60.66
CA GLU A 315 -13.66 16.21 59.99
C GLU A 315 -12.39 15.98 60.84
N ASN A 316 -11.87 17.02 61.49
CA ASN A 316 -10.76 16.86 62.43
C ASN A 316 -11.11 15.94 63.59
N THR A 317 -12.31 16.06 64.17
CA THR A 317 -12.78 15.13 65.21
C THR A 317 -12.90 13.71 64.67
N ARG A 318 -13.39 13.54 63.43
CA ARG A 318 -13.44 12.23 62.77
C ARG A 318 -12.06 11.62 62.58
N LEU A 319 -11.10 12.40 62.08
CA LEU A 319 -9.72 11.97 61.87
C LEU A 319 -9.03 11.65 63.21
N GLN A 320 -9.22 12.48 64.23
CA GLN A 320 -8.69 12.21 65.56
C GLN A 320 -9.26 10.91 66.13
N ASN A 321 -10.57 10.69 66.02
CA ASN A 321 -11.19 9.42 66.41
C ASN A 321 -10.63 8.23 65.63
N ILE A 322 -10.30 8.39 64.34
CA ILE A 322 -9.65 7.33 63.56
C ILE A 322 -8.25 7.04 64.12
N VAL A 323 -7.46 8.07 64.40
CA VAL A 323 -6.10 7.93 64.95
C VAL A 323 -6.14 7.32 66.36
N ASP A 324 -7.03 7.77 67.24
CA ASP A 324 -7.16 7.26 68.60
C ASP A 324 -7.60 5.79 68.62
N ASN A 325 -8.38 5.36 67.63
CA ASN A 325 -8.82 3.97 67.46
C ASN A 325 -7.86 3.13 66.60
N GLN A 326 -6.77 3.69 66.07
CA GLN A 326 -5.75 2.90 65.37
C GLN A 326 -5.00 2.02 66.36
N LYS A 327 -4.89 0.72 66.02
CA LYS A 327 -4.25 -0.28 66.87
C LYS A 327 -2.72 -0.28 66.78
N TYR A 328 -2.15 0.44 65.82
CA TYR A 328 -0.73 0.43 65.51
C TYR A 328 -0.16 1.82 65.70
N SER A 329 0.96 1.89 66.41
CA SER A 329 1.74 3.11 66.53
C SER A 329 2.44 3.41 65.20
N VAL A 330 2.85 4.68 65.01
CA VAL A 330 3.71 5.09 63.88
C VAL A 330 4.97 4.23 63.81
N ALA A 331 5.57 3.89 64.96
CA ALA A 331 6.73 3.01 65.04
C ALA A 331 6.44 1.56 64.59
N ASP A 332 5.21 1.07 64.81
CA ASP A 332 4.78 -0.25 64.34
C ASP A 332 4.62 -0.24 62.82
N ILE A 333 4.05 0.82 62.25
CA ILE A 333 3.91 1.01 60.80
C ILE A 333 5.29 1.09 60.13
N GLU A 334 6.24 1.82 60.74
CA GLU A 334 7.62 1.89 60.25
C GLU A 334 8.30 0.52 60.26
N ARG A 335 8.11 -0.27 61.33
CA ARG A 335 8.63 -1.64 61.41
C ARG A 335 8.01 -2.55 60.35
N ILE A 336 6.69 -2.51 60.20
CA ILE A 336 5.97 -3.28 59.16
C ILE A 336 6.45 -2.88 57.77
N ASN A 337 6.69 -1.60 57.51
CA ASN A 337 7.22 -1.14 56.24
C ASN A 337 8.65 -1.62 55.99
N HIS A 338 9.49 -1.64 57.03
CA HIS A 338 10.84 -2.19 56.94
C HIS A 338 10.81 -3.68 56.61
N GLU A 339 10.06 -4.48 57.38
CA GLU A 339 9.87 -5.92 57.14
C GLU A 339 9.30 -6.19 55.75
N ARG A 340 8.30 -5.41 55.31
CA ARG A 340 7.73 -5.49 53.95
C ARG A 340 8.81 -5.24 52.89
N ASN A 341 9.69 -4.25 53.10
CA ASN A 341 10.75 -3.95 52.15
C ASN A 341 11.81 -5.07 52.13
N GLU A 342 12.16 -5.67 53.28
CA GLU A 342 13.06 -6.83 53.36
C GLU A 342 12.46 -8.07 52.67
N LEU A 343 11.17 -8.34 52.91
CA LEU A 343 10.44 -9.41 52.23
C LEU A 343 10.38 -9.16 50.72
N GLN A 344 10.15 -7.91 50.29
CA GLN A 344 10.14 -7.56 48.87
C GLN A 344 11.52 -7.77 48.23
N GLN A 345 12.61 -7.43 48.92
CA GLN A 345 13.97 -7.71 48.45
C GLN A 345 14.23 -9.22 48.34
N THR A 346 13.74 -9.99 49.32
CA THR A 346 13.87 -11.45 49.33
C THR A 346 13.08 -12.07 48.17
N ILE A 347 11.85 -11.61 47.92
CA ILE A 347 11.05 -12.02 46.76
C ILE A 347 11.80 -11.70 45.47
N ASN A 348 12.31 -10.47 45.30
CA ASN A 348 13.03 -10.09 44.09
C ASN A 348 14.28 -10.95 43.87
N LYS A 349 15.01 -11.28 44.94
CA LYS A 349 16.16 -12.17 44.89
C LYS A 349 15.75 -13.60 44.46
N LEU A 350 14.75 -14.18 45.12
CA LEU A 350 14.27 -15.53 44.80
C LEU A 350 13.67 -15.61 43.40
N THR A 351 12.96 -14.58 42.94
CA THR A 351 12.46 -14.50 41.57
C THR A 351 13.60 -14.52 40.56
N LYS A 352 14.67 -13.76 40.82
CA LYS A 352 15.85 -13.78 39.94
C LYS A 352 16.55 -15.13 39.94
N GLU A 353 16.74 -15.75 41.10
CA GLU A 353 17.32 -17.09 41.21
C GLU A 353 16.46 -18.12 40.46
N LEU A 354 15.13 -18.02 40.55
CA LEU A 354 14.20 -18.86 39.78
C LEU A 354 14.33 -18.64 38.27
N GLU A 355 14.44 -17.39 37.80
CA GLU A 355 14.65 -17.06 36.39
C GLU A 355 15.98 -17.63 35.87
N ASP A 356 17.06 -17.49 36.66
CA ASP A 356 18.39 -18.03 36.33
C ASP A 356 18.36 -19.57 36.23
N GLU A 357 17.70 -20.26 37.18
CA GLU A 357 17.54 -21.72 37.16
C GLU A 357 16.64 -22.20 36.02
N GLN A 358 15.56 -21.48 35.70
CA GLN A 358 14.71 -21.78 34.54
C GLN A 358 15.50 -21.63 33.24
N GLN A 359 16.35 -20.61 33.13
CA GLN A 359 17.22 -20.44 31.97
C GLN A 359 18.26 -21.57 31.88
N GLN A 360 18.82 -22.02 33.01
CA GLN A 360 19.71 -23.17 33.04
C GLN A 360 19.00 -24.46 32.60
N LEU A 361 17.80 -24.72 33.13
CA LEU A 361 16.97 -25.86 32.74
C LEU A 361 16.71 -25.85 31.23
N TRP A 362 16.27 -24.72 30.67
CA TRP A 362 16.04 -24.58 29.24
C TRP A 362 17.31 -24.84 28.40
N ASN A 363 18.47 -24.37 28.86
CA ASN A 363 19.74 -24.63 28.21
C ASN A 363 20.10 -26.13 28.23
N GLU A 364 19.87 -26.82 29.34
CA GLU A 364 20.09 -28.27 29.45
C GLU A 364 19.08 -29.07 28.62
N GLU A 365 17.82 -28.66 28.57
CA GLU A 365 16.80 -29.23 27.67
C GLU A 365 17.20 -29.08 26.20
N LEU A 366 17.74 -27.93 25.82
CA LEU A 366 18.24 -27.69 24.46
C LEU A 366 19.46 -28.57 24.15
N LYS A 367 20.39 -28.74 25.09
CA LYS A 367 21.53 -29.67 24.94
C LYS A 367 21.06 -31.11 24.79
N TYR A 368 20.10 -31.53 25.61
CA TYR A 368 19.49 -32.86 25.53
C TYR A 368 18.81 -33.08 24.18
N ALA A 369 18.00 -32.12 23.71
CA ALA A 369 17.30 -32.20 22.43
C ALA A 369 18.28 -32.31 21.25
N ARG A 370 19.34 -31.48 21.22
CA ARG A 370 20.40 -31.56 20.20
C ARG A 370 21.14 -32.90 20.23
N GLY A 371 21.46 -33.40 21.43
CA GLY A 371 22.10 -34.70 21.59
C GLY A 371 21.22 -35.85 21.09
N LYS A 372 19.92 -35.80 21.40
CA LYS A 372 18.93 -36.77 20.92
C LYS A 372 18.83 -36.76 19.40
N GLU A 373 18.71 -35.59 18.77
CA GLU A 373 18.63 -35.44 17.32
C GLU A 373 19.90 -35.97 16.62
N ALA A 374 21.08 -35.70 17.18
CA ALA A 374 22.34 -36.21 16.64
C ALA A 374 22.40 -37.75 16.67
N ILE A 375 21.96 -38.37 17.76
CA ILE A 375 21.87 -39.83 17.88
C ILE A 375 20.85 -40.39 16.90
N GLU A 376 19.66 -39.79 16.78
CA GLU A 376 18.63 -40.23 15.83
C GLU A 376 19.11 -40.13 14.38
N THR A 377 19.88 -39.10 14.04
CA THR A 377 20.50 -38.94 12.71
C THR A 377 21.50 -40.07 12.44
N GLN A 378 22.41 -40.35 13.38
CA GLN A 378 23.38 -41.45 13.25
C GLN A 378 22.69 -42.81 13.17
N LEU A 379 21.60 -43.02 13.91
CA LEU A 379 20.80 -44.24 13.86
C LEU A 379 20.10 -44.41 12.51
N ALA A 380 19.55 -43.32 11.95
CA ALA A 380 18.95 -43.34 10.63
C ALA A 380 19.98 -43.71 9.54
N GLU A 381 21.19 -43.17 9.62
CA GLU A 381 22.31 -43.53 8.74
C GLU A 381 22.72 -45.00 8.91
N TYR A 382 22.85 -45.47 10.15
CA TYR A 382 23.12 -46.87 10.46
C TYR A 382 22.05 -47.79 9.86
N HIS A 383 20.77 -47.53 10.08
CA HIS A 383 19.68 -48.32 9.52
C HIS A 383 19.67 -48.27 8.00
N LYS A 384 19.98 -47.13 7.38
CA LYS A 384 20.11 -47.00 5.92
C LYS A 384 21.22 -47.90 5.38
N LEU A 385 22.40 -47.90 6.02
CA LEU A 385 23.51 -48.78 5.65
C LEU A 385 23.18 -50.25 5.88
N ALA A 386 22.60 -50.59 7.03
CA ALA A 386 22.21 -51.94 7.37
C ALA A 386 21.16 -52.51 6.40
N ARG A 387 20.20 -51.70 5.93
CA ARG A 387 19.27 -52.09 4.85
C ARG A 387 20.00 -52.30 3.52
N LYS A 388 20.94 -51.41 3.15
CA LYS A 388 21.76 -51.57 1.92
C LYS A 388 22.57 -52.87 1.94
N LEU A 389 23.08 -53.27 3.10
CA LEU A 389 23.80 -54.52 3.34
C LEU A 389 22.88 -55.74 3.53
N LYS A 390 21.55 -55.57 3.45
CA LYS A 390 20.55 -56.62 3.70
C LYS A 390 20.72 -57.30 5.07
N LEU A 391 20.98 -56.51 6.12
CA LEU A 391 21.06 -56.97 7.52
C LEU A 391 19.75 -56.74 8.28
N ILE A 392 18.97 -55.74 7.89
CA ILE A 392 17.65 -55.43 8.46
C ILE A 392 16.62 -55.59 7.33
N PRO A 393 15.52 -56.36 7.53
CA PRO A 393 15.04 -56.97 8.78
C PRO A 393 15.74 -58.29 9.16
N LYS A 394 15.46 -58.84 10.35
CA LYS A 394 16.08 -60.08 10.94
C LYS A 394 16.09 -61.33 10.03
N GLY A 395 15.25 -61.37 9.00
CA GLY A 395 15.21 -62.44 8.00
C GLY A 395 15.95 -62.13 6.70
N ALA A 396 16.68 -61.02 6.63
CA ALA A 396 17.38 -60.60 5.43
C ALA A 396 18.59 -61.50 5.15
N GLU A 397 18.96 -61.64 3.89
CA GLU A 397 19.97 -62.58 3.37
C GLU A 397 21.27 -62.63 4.19
N ASN A 398 21.79 -61.47 4.59
CA ASN A 398 23.07 -61.36 5.29
C ASN A 398 22.92 -61.28 6.82
N SER A 399 21.70 -61.28 7.35
CA SER A 399 21.44 -61.10 8.79
C SER A 399 21.82 -62.32 9.63
N LYS A 400 21.97 -63.51 9.02
CA LYS A 400 22.17 -64.81 9.69
C LYS A 400 21.21 -65.04 10.88
N GLY A 401 20.01 -64.45 10.85
CA GLY A 401 19.00 -64.56 11.90
C GLY A 401 19.17 -63.61 13.10
N TYR A 402 20.16 -62.71 13.08
CA TYR A 402 20.37 -61.69 14.12
C TYR A 402 19.52 -60.43 13.86
N ASP A 403 19.08 -59.80 14.94
CA ASP A 403 18.31 -58.55 14.87
C ASP A 403 19.23 -57.34 15.01
N PHE A 404 19.53 -56.71 13.88
CA PHE A 404 20.38 -55.52 13.80
C PHE A 404 19.59 -54.21 13.98
N GLU A 405 18.28 -54.24 14.22
CA GLU A 405 17.50 -53.02 14.38
C GLU A 405 17.65 -52.42 15.79
N ILE A 406 18.23 -51.21 15.86
CA ILE A 406 18.33 -50.44 17.10
C ILE A 406 17.10 -49.54 17.27
N LYS A 407 16.39 -49.67 18.38
CA LYS A 407 15.26 -48.79 18.77
C LYS A 407 15.66 -47.90 19.93
N PHE A 408 15.95 -46.63 19.66
CA PHE A 408 16.46 -45.72 20.68
C PHE A 408 15.36 -45.19 21.60
N TYR A 409 15.49 -45.49 22.90
CA TYR A 409 14.63 -44.99 23.96
C TYR A 409 15.52 -44.25 24.98
N PRO A 410 15.50 -42.91 25.00
CA PRO A 410 16.33 -42.12 25.92
C PRO A 410 16.10 -42.44 27.40
N GLU A 411 14.88 -42.83 27.76
CA GLU A 411 14.43 -43.12 29.13
C GLU A 411 15.01 -44.43 29.69
N ALA A 412 15.48 -45.33 28.82
CA ALA A 412 16.01 -46.63 29.24
C ALA A 412 17.42 -46.54 29.87
N GLY A 413 18.04 -45.35 29.86
CA GLY A 413 19.35 -45.09 30.45
C GLY A 413 20.49 -45.91 29.83
N ALA A 414 21.65 -45.94 30.49
CA ALA A 414 22.86 -46.60 29.97
C ALA A 414 22.73 -48.12 29.75
N ASN A 415 21.74 -48.77 30.37
CA ASN A 415 21.50 -50.20 30.24
C ASN A 415 21.12 -50.62 28.80
N CYS A 416 20.53 -49.72 28.02
CA CYS A 416 20.22 -50.01 26.62
C CYS A 416 21.48 -50.20 25.76
N LEU A 417 22.60 -49.53 26.11
CA LEU A 417 23.86 -49.65 25.38
C LEU A 417 24.48 -51.05 25.52
N VAL A 418 24.39 -51.65 26.71
CA VAL A 418 24.85 -53.02 26.96
C VAL A 418 24.04 -54.00 26.11
N LYS A 419 22.72 -53.79 26.04
CA LYS A 419 21.83 -54.58 25.18
C LYS A 419 22.20 -54.44 23.70
N TYR A 420 22.39 -53.23 23.17
CA TYR A 420 22.78 -53.04 21.77
C TYR A 420 24.17 -53.58 21.46
N ARG A 421 25.10 -53.52 22.41
CA ARG A 421 26.42 -54.14 22.25
C ARG A 421 26.30 -55.66 22.07
N ALA A 422 25.50 -56.32 22.89
CA ALA A 422 25.28 -57.77 22.77
C ALA A 422 24.45 -58.15 21.54
N GLN A 423 23.39 -57.38 21.24
CA GLN A 423 22.45 -57.66 20.16
C GLN A 423 23.03 -57.36 18.77
N VAL A 424 23.75 -56.26 18.63
CA VAL A 424 24.19 -55.71 17.34
C VAL A 424 25.70 -55.84 17.18
N TYR A 425 26.48 -55.25 18.09
CA TYR A 425 27.93 -55.12 17.91
C TYR A 425 28.65 -56.48 17.88
N VAL A 426 28.34 -57.38 18.82
CA VAL A 426 28.98 -58.70 18.90
C VAL A 426 28.69 -59.54 17.64
N PRO A 427 27.44 -59.72 17.19
CA PRO A 427 27.16 -60.44 15.94
C PRO A 427 27.76 -59.76 14.70
N LEU A 428 27.73 -58.42 14.63
CA LEU A 428 28.29 -57.70 13.48
C LEU A 428 29.82 -57.88 13.40
N LYS A 429 30.50 -57.87 14.55
CA LYS A 429 31.95 -58.07 14.62
C LYS A 429 32.34 -59.50 14.24
N GLU A 430 31.54 -60.47 14.66
CA GLU A 430 31.73 -61.88 14.26
C GLU A 430 31.52 -62.06 12.75
N LEU A 431 30.45 -61.48 12.18
CA LEU A 431 30.22 -61.49 10.72
C LEU A 431 31.37 -60.84 9.95
N LEU A 432 31.89 -59.72 10.46
CA LEU A 432 33.01 -59.02 9.85
C LEU A 432 34.27 -59.91 9.83
N ASN A 433 34.61 -60.52 10.97
CA ASN A 433 35.77 -61.42 11.06
C ASN A 433 35.62 -62.64 10.14
N GLN A 434 34.44 -63.25 10.08
CA GLN A 434 34.17 -64.37 9.15
C GLN A 434 34.33 -63.95 7.69
N THR A 435 33.86 -62.77 7.32
CA THR A 435 33.98 -62.23 5.96
C THR A 435 35.45 -61.92 5.63
N GLU A 436 36.20 -61.39 6.60
CA GLU A 436 37.64 -61.12 6.47
C GLU A 436 38.44 -62.42 6.30
N GLU A 437 38.11 -63.47 7.05
CA GLU A 437 38.70 -64.81 6.91
C GLU A 437 38.36 -65.45 5.55
N GLU A 438 37.12 -65.33 5.07
CA GLU A 438 36.73 -65.78 3.73
C GLU A 438 37.49 -65.03 2.63
N SER A 439 37.60 -63.71 2.75
CA SER A 439 38.38 -62.87 1.84
C SER A 439 39.86 -63.27 1.84
N ASN A 440 40.46 -63.49 3.00
CA ASN A 440 41.85 -63.93 3.14
C ASN A 440 42.06 -65.33 2.56
N ARG A 441 41.13 -66.26 2.77
CA ARG A 441 41.16 -67.59 2.14
C ARG A 441 41.10 -67.51 0.61
N ALA A 442 40.21 -66.66 0.07
CA ALA A 442 40.11 -66.44 -1.37
C ALA A 442 41.38 -65.79 -1.94
N LEU A 443 41.97 -64.82 -1.23
CA LEU A 443 43.21 -64.16 -1.61
C LEU A 443 44.38 -65.16 -1.64
N ASN A 444 44.53 -65.99 -0.61
CA ASN A 444 45.58 -67.02 -0.57
C ASN A 444 45.41 -68.05 -1.71
N LYS A 445 44.16 -68.43 -2.01
CA LYS A 445 43.87 -69.31 -3.15
C LYS A 445 44.23 -68.65 -4.48
N LYS A 446 43.97 -67.34 -4.64
CA LYS A 446 44.38 -66.57 -5.81
C LYS A 446 45.91 -66.55 -5.94
N MET A 447 46.64 -66.25 -4.87
CA MET A 447 48.11 -66.29 -4.88
C MET A 447 48.64 -67.65 -5.33
N GLY A 448 48.10 -68.75 -4.78
CA GLY A 448 48.50 -70.09 -5.21
C GLY A 448 48.22 -70.37 -6.69
N LEU A 449 47.10 -69.86 -7.24
CA LEU A 449 46.82 -69.95 -8.68
C LEU A 449 47.78 -69.10 -9.51
N ASP A 450 48.09 -67.88 -9.07
CA ASP A 450 49.04 -66.98 -9.73
C ASP A 450 50.45 -67.63 -9.79
N ASP A 451 50.91 -68.26 -8.70
CA ASP A 451 52.18 -69.00 -8.65
C ASP A 451 52.18 -70.17 -9.66
N THR A 452 51.08 -70.95 -9.74
CA THR A 452 50.99 -72.04 -10.72
C THR A 452 50.96 -71.54 -12.16
N LEU A 453 50.35 -70.37 -12.39
CA LEU A 453 50.31 -69.73 -13.71
C LEU A 453 51.72 -69.30 -14.11
N GLU A 454 52.50 -68.71 -13.20
CA GLU A 454 53.89 -68.34 -13.44
C GLU A 454 54.76 -69.58 -13.74
N GLN A 455 54.60 -70.66 -12.97
CA GLN A 455 55.28 -71.94 -13.26
C GLN A 455 54.94 -72.46 -14.66
N LEU A 456 53.66 -72.52 -15.04
CA LEU A 456 53.26 -72.94 -16.39
C LEU A 456 53.84 -72.04 -17.48
N ASN A 457 53.87 -70.71 -17.26
CA ASN A 457 54.48 -69.78 -18.20
C ASN A 457 55.97 -70.04 -18.39
N THR A 458 56.72 -70.31 -17.32
CA THR A 458 58.14 -70.66 -17.44
C THR A 458 58.35 -71.97 -18.21
N MET A 459 57.52 -72.99 -17.97
CA MET A 459 57.54 -74.25 -18.74
C MET A 459 57.20 -74.04 -20.22
N ILE A 460 56.22 -73.18 -20.52
CA ILE A 460 55.88 -72.80 -21.90
C ILE A 460 57.04 -72.08 -22.56
N MET A 461 57.69 -71.15 -21.85
CA MET A 461 58.86 -70.43 -22.35
C MET A 461 60.02 -71.39 -22.65
N GLU A 462 60.28 -72.35 -21.78
CA GLU A 462 61.31 -73.38 -21.99
C GLU A 462 60.97 -74.28 -23.18
N SER A 463 59.74 -74.79 -23.26
CA SER A 463 59.28 -75.57 -24.41
C SER A 463 59.40 -74.78 -25.72
N ARG A 464 59.06 -73.48 -25.71
CA ARG A 464 59.25 -72.58 -26.86
C ARG A 464 60.73 -72.37 -27.22
N ARG A 465 61.65 -72.40 -26.24
CA ARG A 465 63.11 -72.38 -26.52
C ARG A 465 63.53 -73.69 -27.18
N SER A 466 63.12 -74.84 -26.64
CA SER A 466 63.43 -76.15 -27.22
C SER A 466 62.89 -76.31 -28.64
N VAL A 467 61.66 -75.84 -28.91
CA VAL A 467 61.10 -75.85 -30.27
C VAL A 467 61.89 -74.94 -31.21
N ARG A 468 62.40 -73.79 -30.74
CA ARG A 468 63.26 -72.92 -31.56
C ARG A 468 64.59 -73.59 -31.89
N THR A 469 65.26 -74.19 -30.91
CA THR A 469 66.53 -74.89 -31.15
C THR A 469 66.36 -76.06 -32.10
N LEU A 470 65.30 -76.86 -31.94
CA LEU A 470 64.98 -77.97 -32.87
C LEU A 470 64.68 -77.47 -34.29
N LYS A 471 63.96 -76.35 -34.43
CA LYS A 471 63.73 -75.74 -35.75
C LYS A 471 65.03 -75.27 -36.41
N GLU A 472 65.93 -74.67 -35.64
CA GLU A 472 67.26 -74.26 -36.13
C GLU A 472 68.10 -75.48 -36.55
N GLU A 473 68.04 -76.59 -35.82
CA GLU A 473 68.70 -77.84 -36.20
C GLU A 473 68.11 -78.45 -37.48
N ILE A 474 66.78 -78.48 -37.60
CA ILE A 474 66.10 -78.92 -38.84
C ILE A 474 66.55 -78.05 -40.02
N GLN A 475 66.61 -76.72 -39.85
CA GLN A 475 67.06 -75.83 -40.91
C GLN A 475 68.51 -76.13 -41.32
N LYS A 476 69.42 -76.32 -40.35
CA LYS A 476 70.82 -76.69 -40.64
C LYS A 476 70.93 -78.02 -41.38
N LEU A 477 70.11 -79.01 -41.01
CA LEU A 477 70.08 -80.31 -41.68
C LEU A 477 69.51 -80.19 -43.10
N ASP A 478 68.47 -79.38 -43.31
CA ASP A 478 67.91 -79.11 -44.63
C ASP A 478 68.93 -78.39 -45.53
N ASP A 479 69.61 -77.36 -45.01
CA ASP A 479 70.68 -76.66 -45.73
C ASP A 479 71.82 -77.62 -46.11
N LEU A 480 72.22 -78.51 -45.20
CA LEU A 480 73.25 -79.53 -45.44
C LEU A 480 72.78 -80.56 -46.48
N TYR A 481 71.53 -81.00 -46.41
CA TYR A 481 70.93 -81.91 -47.39
C TYR A 481 70.91 -81.27 -48.77
N GLN A 482 70.46 -80.03 -48.89
CA GLN A 482 70.47 -79.26 -50.14
C GLN A 482 71.89 -79.10 -50.70
N GLN A 483 72.88 -78.86 -49.84
CA GLN A 483 74.28 -78.82 -50.26
C GLN A 483 74.75 -80.18 -50.79
N LYS A 484 74.43 -81.28 -50.11
CA LYS A 484 74.81 -82.63 -50.55
C LYS A 484 74.15 -83.05 -51.85
N VAL A 485 72.89 -82.65 -52.05
CA VAL A 485 72.19 -82.85 -53.33
C VAL A 485 72.91 -82.11 -54.45
N LYS A 486 73.26 -80.84 -54.26
CA LYS A 486 74.03 -80.07 -55.26
C LYS A 486 75.40 -80.67 -55.56
N GLU A 487 76.15 -81.08 -54.52
CA GLU A 487 77.44 -81.75 -54.69
C GLU A 487 77.29 -83.05 -55.51
N ALA A 488 76.24 -83.84 -55.25
CA ALA A 488 75.94 -85.05 -56.02
C ALA A 488 75.54 -84.73 -57.47
N GLU A 489 74.70 -83.73 -57.70
CA GLU A 489 74.33 -83.27 -59.05
C GLU A 489 75.54 -82.77 -59.85
N GLU A 490 76.47 -82.05 -59.22
CA GLU A 490 77.72 -81.61 -59.84
C GLU A 490 78.62 -82.79 -60.21
N GLU A 491 78.72 -83.81 -59.34
CA GLU A 491 79.53 -85.00 -59.59
C GLU A 491 78.91 -85.89 -60.68
N ASP A 492 77.58 -86.09 -60.66
CA ASP A 492 76.85 -86.80 -61.71
C ASP A 492 77.05 -86.12 -63.07
N ASN A 493 77.04 -84.78 -63.11
CA ASN A 493 77.36 -84.03 -64.34
C ASN A 493 78.80 -84.25 -64.81
N LYS A 494 79.79 -84.31 -63.90
CA LYS A 494 81.18 -84.63 -64.28
C LYS A 494 81.29 -86.05 -64.84
N CYS A 495 80.73 -87.03 -64.14
CA CYS A 495 80.70 -88.42 -64.60
C CYS A 495 79.98 -88.55 -65.96
N ALA A 496 78.88 -87.84 -66.17
CA ALA A 496 78.18 -87.81 -67.45
C ALA A 496 79.06 -87.25 -68.58
N ASN A 497 79.79 -86.15 -68.32
CA ASN A 497 80.72 -85.57 -69.29
C ASN A 497 81.90 -86.51 -69.61
N GLU A 498 82.47 -87.15 -68.58
CA GLU A 498 83.54 -88.14 -68.74
C GLU A 498 83.05 -89.35 -69.55
N LEU A 499 81.86 -89.87 -69.23
CA LEU A 499 81.23 -90.96 -69.97
C LEU A 499 81.04 -90.59 -71.44
N GLU A 500 80.52 -89.40 -71.75
CA GLU A 500 80.36 -88.92 -73.12
C GLU A 500 81.72 -88.85 -73.86
N SER A 501 82.78 -88.41 -73.18
CA SER A 501 84.13 -88.36 -73.74
C SER A 501 84.70 -89.76 -74.03
N LEU A 502 84.47 -90.73 -73.13
CA LEU A 502 84.90 -92.12 -73.27
C LEU A 502 84.09 -92.84 -74.36
N GLU A 503 82.79 -92.56 -74.48
CA GLU A 503 81.93 -93.10 -75.54
C GLU A 503 82.43 -92.63 -76.92
N LYS A 504 82.79 -91.35 -77.06
CA LYS A 504 83.43 -90.81 -78.27
C LYS A 504 84.75 -91.51 -78.59
N HIS A 505 85.59 -91.75 -77.58
CA HIS A 505 86.88 -92.42 -77.77
C HIS A 505 86.70 -93.90 -78.14
N LYS A 506 85.77 -94.61 -77.49
CA LYS A 506 85.38 -95.98 -77.84
C LYS A 506 84.92 -96.06 -79.29
N HIS A 507 84.05 -95.16 -79.73
CA HIS A 507 83.57 -95.13 -81.11
C HIS A 507 84.74 -94.92 -82.11
N MET A 508 85.67 -94.02 -81.82
CA MET A 508 86.87 -93.82 -82.66
C MET A 508 87.72 -95.11 -82.77
N LEU A 509 87.93 -95.80 -81.65
CA LEU A 509 88.67 -97.07 -81.62
C LEU A 509 87.94 -98.19 -82.37
N GLU A 510 86.63 -98.34 -82.16
CA GLU A 510 85.82 -99.35 -82.87
C GLU A 510 85.84 -99.10 -84.39
N SER A 511 85.79 -97.84 -84.83
CA SER A 511 85.94 -97.49 -86.25
C SER A 511 87.31 -97.91 -86.80
N ALA A 512 88.39 -97.58 -86.09
CA ALA A 512 89.75 -97.90 -86.53
C ALA A 512 90.04 -99.42 -86.54
N VAL A 513 89.56 -100.15 -85.53
CA VAL A 513 89.71 -101.62 -85.46
C VAL A 513 88.90 -102.29 -86.56
N ASN A 514 87.67 -101.85 -86.82
CA ASN A 514 86.85 -102.41 -87.91
C ASN A 514 87.47 -102.14 -89.29
N GLU A 515 88.07 -100.97 -89.50
CA GLU A 515 88.80 -100.64 -90.72
C GLU A 515 90.01 -101.57 -90.91
N GLY A 516 90.86 -101.73 -89.89
CA GLY A 516 92.00 -102.65 -89.94
C GLY A 516 91.61 -104.14 -90.06
N LEU A 517 90.51 -104.56 -89.43
CA LEU A 517 89.97 -105.92 -89.59
C LEU A 517 89.48 -106.15 -91.03
N SER A 518 88.79 -105.18 -91.62
CA SER A 518 88.37 -105.22 -93.02
C SER A 518 89.56 -105.36 -93.97
N GLU A 519 90.62 -104.57 -93.76
CA GLU A 519 91.86 -104.65 -94.56
C GLU A 519 92.51 -106.03 -94.50
N THR A 520 92.76 -106.54 -93.30
CA THR A 520 93.40 -107.86 -93.11
C THR A 520 92.55 -109.03 -93.62
N MET A 521 91.23 -108.93 -93.53
CA MET A 521 90.31 -109.96 -94.05
C MET A 521 90.33 -110.00 -95.58
N ASN A 522 90.43 -108.85 -96.25
CA ASN A 522 90.61 -108.77 -97.70
C ASN A 522 91.96 -109.36 -98.16
N GLU A 523 93.03 -109.13 -97.39
CA GLU A 523 94.35 -109.71 -97.66
C GLU A 523 94.36 -111.23 -97.52
N LEU A 524 93.74 -111.77 -96.47
CA LEU A 524 93.62 -113.21 -96.25
C LEU A 524 92.89 -113.91 -97.40
N ASP A 525 91.76 -113.34 -97.84
CA ASP A 525 90.99 -113.83 -98.97
C ASP A 525 91.81 -113.85 -100.28
N SER A 526 92.75 -112.92 -100.45
CA SER A 526 93.67 -112.89 -101.58
C SER A 526 94.67 -114.06 -101.53
N ILE A 527 95.31 -114.27 -100.39
CA ILE A 527 96.32 -115.34 -100.19
C ILE A 527 95.70 -116.73 -100.33
N GLN A 528 94.46 -116.90 -99.84
CA GLN A 528 93.78 -118.19 -99.89
C GLN A 528 93.47 -118.65 -101.32
N ARG A 529 93.19 -117.70 -102.25
CA ARG A 529 93.02 -118.00 -103.68
C ARG A 529 94.32 -118.47 -104.34
N GLU A 530 95.46 -117.85 -104.00
CA GLU A 530 96.76 -118.26 -104.54
C GLU A 530 97.16 -119.67 -104.10
N TYR A 531 96.95 -120.02 -102.83
CA TYR A 531 97.25 -121.35 -102.31
C TYR A 531 96.48 -122.46 -103.05
N GLN A 532 95.19 -122.24 -103.34
CA GLN A 532 94.34 -123.22 -104.01
C GLN A 532 94.83 -123.56 -105.44
N LEU A 533 95.41 -122.58 -106.12
CA LEU A 533 95.92 -122.70 -107.48
C LEU A 533 97.21 -123.55 -107.52
N VAL A 534 98.07 -123.42 -106.51
CA VAL A 534 99.32 -124.20 -106.37
C VAL A 534 99.04 -125.69 -106.09
N VAL A 535 98.01 -126.01 -105.30
CA VAL A 535 97.66 -127.40 -104.97
C VAL A 535 97.16 -128.18 -106.20
N GLN A 536 96.37 -127.55 -107.07
CA GLN A 536 95.88 -128.19 -108.29
C GLN A 536 97.01 -128.52 -109.28
N THR A 537 97.98 -127.64 -109.43
CA THR A 537 99.10 -127.85 -110.37
C THR A 537 100.06 -128.95 -109.92
N THR A 538 100.34 -129.07 -108.62
CA THR A 538 101.25 -130.11 -108.09
C THR A 538 100.66 -131.52 -108.06
N THR A 539 99.32 -131.65 -107.97
CA THR A 539 98.65 -132.95 -107.99
C THR A 539 98.63 -133.57 -109.39
N GLU A 540 98.45 -132.76 -110.43
CA GLU A 540 98.41 -133.21 -111.82
C GLU A 540 99.78 -133.75 -112.31
N GLU A 541 100.88 -133.11 -111.90
CA GLU A 541 102.24 -133.56 -112.22
C GLU A 541 102.59 -134.90 -111.55
N ARG A 542 102.17 -135.10 -110.30
CA ARG A 542 102.39 -136.37 -109.57
C ARG A 542 101.71 -137.55 -110.27
N ARG A 543 100.52 -137.33 -110.85
CA ARG A 543 99.77 -138.35 -111.59
C ARG A 543 100.49 -138.81 -112.86
N LYS A 544 101.13 -137.89 -113.61
CA LYS A 544 101.90 -138.23 -114.83
C LYS A 544 103.10 -139.13 -114.52
N VAL A 545 103.84 -138.83 -113.45
CA VAL A 545 105.03 -139.60 -113.04
C VAL A 545 104.65 -141.04 -112.66
N GLY A 546 103.53 -141.23 -111.95
CA GLY A 546 103.05 -142.56 -111.57
C GLY A 546 102.76 -143.48 -112.75
N ASN A 547 102.10 -142.97 -113.79
CA ASN A 547 101.75 -143.76 -114.98
C ASN A 547 102.97 -144.25 -115.78
N ASN A 548 104.03 -143.43 -115.87
CA ASN A 548 105.26 -143.82 -116.58
C ASN A 548 105.99 -144.98 -115.90
N LEU A 549 105.98 -145.03 -114.56
CA LEU A 549 106.66 -146.06 -113.79
C LEU A 549 105.98 -147.43 -113.93
N GLN A 550 104.66 -147.45 -114.06
CA GLN A 550 103.88 -148.68 -114.18
C GLN A 550 104.11 -149.40 -115.52
N CYS A 551 104.20 -148.66 -116.62
CA CYS A 551 104.47 -149.22 -117.95
C CYS A 551 105.85 -149.90 -118.05
N LEU A 552 106.85 -149.33 -117.37
CA LEU A 552 108.20 -149.89 -117.26
C LEU A 552 108.23 -151.24 -116.54
N LEU A 553 107.45 -151.38 -115.46
CA LEU A 553 107.38 -152.61 -114.66
C LEU A 553 106.74 -153.78 -115.43
N GLU A 554 105.69 -153.52 -116.22
CA GLU A 554 105.06 -154.53 -117.08
C GLU A 554 105.99 -155.04 -118.20
N MET A 555 106.80 -154.15 -118.76
CA MET A 555 107.78 -154.49 -119.79
C MET A 555 108.88 -155.44 -119.26
N VAL A 556 109.31 -155.25 -118.01
CA VAL A 556 110.30 -156.12 -117.36
C VAL A 556 109.70 -157.48 -117.02
N ALA A 557 108.46 -157.52 -116.52
CA ALA A 557 107.77 -158.75 -116.15
C ALA A 557 107.55 -159.68 -117.36
N THR A 558 107.16 -159.13 -118.51
CA THR A 558 106.96 -159.90 -119.75
C THR A 558 108.26 -160.48 -120.31
N HIS A 559 109.38 -159.77 -120.18
CA HIS A 559 110.68 -160.26 -120.61
C HIS A 559 111.16 -161.45 -119.74
N VAL A 560 111.02 -161.39 -118.41
CA VAL A 560 111.44 -162.47 -117.51
C VAL A 560 110.68 -163.77 -117.78
N GLY A 561 109.35 -163.70 -117.96
CA GLY A 561 108.53 -164.88 -118.26
C GLY A 561 108.88 -165.56 -119.60
N SER A 562 109.38 -164.79 -120.57
CA SER A 562 109.81 -165.34 -121.86
C SER A 562 111.13 -166.14 -121.77
N VAL A 563 112.02 -165.79 -120.82
CA VAL A 563 113.32 -166.45 -120.62
C VAL A 563 113.18 -167.78 -119.86
N GLU A 564 112.31 -167.84 -118.85
CA GLU A 564 112.04 -169.09 -118.11
C GLU A 564 111.52 -170.20 -119.02
N LYS A 565 110.58 -169.87 -119.91
CA LYS A 565 109.98 -170.83 -120.85
C LYS A 565 111.00 -171.42 -121.82
N HIS A 566 112.00 -170.64 -122.24
CA HIS A 566 113.04 -171.09 -123.15
C HIS A 566 113.99 -172.12 -122.51
N LEU A 567 114.24 -171.99 -121.20
CA LEU A 567 115.09 -172.92 -120.45
C LEU A 567 114.41 -174.27 -120.22
N GLU A 568 113.10 -174.28 -119.96
CA GLU A 568 112.32 -175.52 -119.79
C GLU A 568 112.29 -176.36 -121.09
N GLU A 569 112.15 -175.72 -122.25
CA GLU A 569 112.12 -176.40 -123.55
C GLU A 569 113.44 -177.10 -123.91
N GLN A 570 114.59 -176.56 -123.46
CA GLN A 570 115.89 -177.18 -123.69
C GLN A 570 116.14 -178.41 -122.82
N ILE A 571 115.69 -178.39 -121.56
CA ILE A 571 115.81 -179.52 -120.64
C ILE A 571 115.02 -180.72 -121.17
N ALA A 572 113.79 -180.49 -121.66
CA ALA A 572 112.95 -181.51 -122.25
C ALA A 572 113.48 -182.10 -123.58
N LYS A 573 114.49 -181.48 -124.19
CA LYS A 573 115.12 -182.01 -125.41
C LYS A 573 116.21 -183.03 -125.07
N VAL A 574 117.00 -182.76 -124.03
CA VAL A 574 118.10 -183.63 -123.58
C VAL A 574 117.59 -184.97 -123.06
N ASP A 575 116.45 -184.99 -122.37
CA ASP A 575 115.88 -186.21 -121.81
C ASP A 575 115.35 -187.18 -122.89
N ARG A 576 114.93 -186.68 -124.06
CA ARG A 576 114.47 -187.53 -125.18
C ARG A 576 115.60 -188.27 -125.88
N GLU A 577 116.78 -187.68 -125.97
CA GLU A 577 117.93 -188.29 -126.65
C GLU A 577 118.57 -189.42 -125.81
N TYR A 578 118.28 -189.49 -124.51
CA TYR A 578 118.79 -190.53 -123.60
C TYR A 578 117.97 -191.84 -123.65
N GLU A 579 116.66 -191.77 -123.90
CA GLU A 579 115.79 -192.96 -123.91
C GLU A 579 115.80 -193.74 -125.24
N GLU A 580 116.19 -193.11 -126.36
CA GLU A 580 116.02 -193.73 -127.70
C GLU A 580 117.12 -194.75 -128.08
N HIS A 581 118.23 -194.85 -127.34
CA HIS A 581 119.35 -195.75 -127.69
C HIS A 581 119.50 -197.02 -126.83
N VAL A 582 118.57 -197.29 -125.90
CA VAL A 582 118.68 -198.43 -124.95
C VAL A 582 117.92 -199.70 -125.39
N SER A 583 117.24 -199.73 -126.55
CA SER A 583 116.45 -200.93 -126.92
C SER A 583 116.29 -201.20 -128.44
N GLU A 584 117.26 -201.91 -129.05
CA GLU A 584 117.04 -202.90 -130.13
C GLU A 584 118.28 -203.83 -130.33
N ASP A 585 118.05 -205.15 -130.43
CA ASP A 585 118.99 -206.29 -130.27
C ASP A 585 119.55 -206.82 -131.62
N LEU A 586 120.87 -207.03 -131.76
CA LEU A 586 121.54 -207.44 -133.01
C LEU A 586 122.56 -208.60 -132.86
N LEU A 587 122.18 -209.65 -132.11
CA LEU A 587 122.75 -211.01 -132.23
C LEU A 587 122.15 -211.83 -133.41
N GLU A 588 121.35 -211.22 -134.30
CA GLU A 588 120.67 -211.87 -135.42
C GLU A 588 121.62 -212.32 -136.56
N ASN A 589 122.80 -211.68 -136.70
CA ASN A 589 123.78 -212.07 -137.74
C ASN A 589 124.56 -213.38 -137.44
N ILE A 590 124.33 -214.02 -136.29
CA ILE A 590 124.85 -215.36 -135.98
C ILE A 590 123.87 -216.48 -136.41
N ARG A 591 122.58 -216.18 -136.64
CA ARG A 591 121.55 -217.21 -136.89
C ARG A 591 121.25 -217.48 -138.38
N GLU A 592 121.48 -216.52 -139.28
CA GLU A 592 121.02 -216.61 -140.68
C GLU A 592 122.01 -217.23 -141.69
N ILE A 593 123.32 -217.34 -141.38
CA ILE A 593 124.34 -217.85 -142.35
C ILE A 593 125.09 -219.12 -141.89
N GLY A 594 124.81 -219.62 -140.68
CA GLY A 594 124.90 -221.05 -140.38
C GLY A 594 124.08 -221.93 -141.36
N GLU A 595 123.06 -221.38 -142.02
CA GLU A 595 122.27 -222.06 -143.08
C GLU A 595 122.97 -222.09 -144.46
N LYS A 596 123.90 -221.16 -144.75
CA LYS A 596 124.71 -221.22 -145.99
C LYS A 596 125.81 -222.29 -145.91
N TYR A 597 126.31 -222.60 -144.72
CA TYR A 597 127.16 -223.78 -144.50
C TYR A 597 126.37 -225.10 -144.66
N LYS A 598 125.04 -225.12 -144.50
CA LYS A 598 124.22 -226.35 -144.69
C LYS A 598 123.82 -226.63 -146.14
N LYS A 599 123.65 -225.61 -146.99
CA LYS A 599 123.39 -225.84 -148.44
C LYS A 599 124.65 -226.02 -149.29
N LYS A 600 125.83 -225.55 -148.87
CA LYS A 600 127.09 -225.74 -149.63
C LYS A 600 127.99 -226.87 -149.14
N ALA A 601 127.73 -227.44 -147.97
CA ALA A 601 128.24 -228.77 -147.60
C ALA A 601 127.38 -229.94 -148.15
N ALA A 602 126.23 -229.67 -148.78
CA ALA A 602 125.38 -230.71 -149.38
C ALA A 602 125.78 -231.10 -150.82
N LEU A 603 126.85 -230.54 -151.39
CA LEU A 603 127.41 -231.02 -152.66
C LEU A 603 128.97 -231.06 -152.63
N ILE A 604 129.51 -232.29 -152.63
CA ILE A 604 130.51 -232.75 -153.62
C ILE A 604 131.99 -232.30 -153.41
N LYS A 605 133.01 -233.17 -153.44
CA LYS A 605 133.12 -234.63 -153.72
C LYS A 605 132.65 -235.07 -155.13
N SER A 606 133.43 -234.75 -156.19
CA SER A 606 133.54 -235.36 -157.57
C SER A 606 133.74 -234.25 -158.62
N SER A 607 134.60 -234.29 -159.64
CA SER A 607 135.63 -235.19 -160.16
C SER A 607 136.59 -234.31 -160.98
N ASP A 608 137.72 -234.90 -161.37
CA ASP A 608 138.49 -234.60 -162.59
C ASP A 608 137.69 -233.96 -163.73
N GLU A 609 138.46 -233.30 -164.61
CA GLU A 609 138.11 -232.82 -165.95
C GLU A 609 137.29 -231.54 -166.08
#